data_AF-A0A3N8NGC1-F1
#
_entry.id   AF-A0A3N8NGC1-F1
#
_cell.length_a   1.000
_cell.length_b   1.000
_cell.length_c   1.000
_cell.angle_alpha   90.00
_cell.angle_beta   90.00
_cell.angle_gamma   90.00
#
_symmetry.space_group_name_H-M   'P 1'
#
loop_
_entity.id
_entity.type
_entity.pdbx_description
1 polymer ?
#
loop_
_entity_poly.entity_id
_entity_poly.type
_entity_poly.pdbx_seq_one_letter_code
_entity_poly.pdbx_strand_id
1 'polypeptide(L)'
;MSDASLTRLDALEIDAVVHRLQQHPGDIVFEQRVSTPEADVLCCRYKGERFNVKFDLDYGVFVDRVGKLSRQDLEEIVRWLTTT
;
A
#
# COMPACT_ATOMS: atom_id res chain seq x y z
N MET A 1 -2.22 -6.06 20.06
CA MET A 1 -0.76 -6.07 19.75
C MET A 1 -0.49 -4.78 18.99
N SER A 2 0.33 -3.89 19.54
CA SER A 2 0.53 -2.54 19.01
C SER A 2 1.34 -2.54 17.72
N ASP A 3 0.63 -2.44 16.61
CA ASP A 3 0.76 -1.54 15.45
C ASP A 3 2.02 -0.71 15.16
N ALA A 4 3.21 -1.20 15.48
CA ALA A 4 4.45 -0.57 15.00
C ALA A 4 4.53 -0.51 13.45
N SER A 5 3.75 -1.35 12.75
CA SER A 5 3.58 -1.34 11.29
C SER A 5 2.68 -0.20 10.78
N LEU A 6 1.63 0.21 11.51
CA LEU A 6 0.78 1.34 11.11
C LEU A 6 1.53 2.67 11.21
N THR A 7 2.28 2.91 12.28
CA THR A 7 2.97 4.19 12.50
C THR A 7 4.02 4.54 11.44
N ARG A 8 4.52 3.54 10.70
CA ARG A 8 5.47 3.76 9.60
C ARG A 8 4.81 4.08 8.27
N LEU A 9 3.56 3.67 8.09
CA LEU A 9 2.82 3.93 6.86
C LEU A 9 2.32 5.38 6.83
N ASP A 10 2.00 5.98 7.98
CA ASP A 10 1.53 7.37 8.06
C ASP A 10 2.54 8.41 7.57
N ALA A 11 3.83 8.06 7.50
CA ALA A 11 4.88 8.91 6.93
C ALA A 11 4.98 8.82 5.40
N LEU A 12 4.15 7.98 4.76
CA LEU A 12 4.16 7.84 3.31
C LEU A 12 3.47 9.03 2.65
N GLU A 13 4.15 9.59 1.66
CA GLU A 13 3.57 10.58 0.77
C GLU A 13 2.99 9.85 -0.45
N ILE A 14 1.71 10.10 -0.73
CA ILE A 14 0.97 9.35 -1.78
C ILE A 14 1.65 9.44 -3.15
N ASP A 15 2.08 10.63 -3.57
CA ASP A 15 2.69 10.82 -4.89
C ASP A 15 4.07 10.15 -4.97
N ALA A 16 4.81 10.10 -3.86
CA ALA A 16 6.08 9.37 -3.79
C ALA A 16 5.84 7.84 -3.91
N VAL A 17 4.79 7.33 -3.26
CA VAL A 17 4.41 5.91 -3.37
C VAL A 17 3.96 5.58 -4.79
N VAL A 18 3.12 6.41 -5.41
CA VAL A 18 2.69 6.23 -6.81
C VAL A 18 3.89 6.22 -7.76
N HIS A 19 4.80 7.19 -7.62
CA HIS A 19 6.00 7.24 -8.46
C HIS A 19 6.85 5.97 -8.29
N ARG A 20 7.07 5.50 -7.06
CA ARG A 20 7.82 4.26 -6.80
C ARG A 20 7.13 3.02 -7.36
N LEU A 21 5.81 2.93 -7.23
CA LEU A 21 4.99 1.84 -7.77
C LEU A 21 5.06 1.78 -9.30
N GLN A 22 5.03 2.94 -9.98
CA GLN A 22 5.14 3.02 -11.44
C GLN A 22 6.52 2.60 -11.96
N GLN A 23 7.58 2.77 -11.16
CA GLN A 23 8.95 2.41 -11.51
C GLN A 23 9.33 0.99 -11.07
N HIS A 24 8.44 0.25 -10.40
CA HIS A 24 8.76 -1.05 -9.82
C HIS A 24 8.87 -2.13 -10.91
N PRO A 25 10.06 -2.74 -11.15
CA PRO A 25 10.23 -3.70 -12.24
C PRO A 25 9.85 -5.15 -11.85
N GLY A 26 9.28 -5.36 -10.66
CA GLY A 26 9.06 -6.68 -10.06
C GLY A 26 7.59 -7.03 -9.83
N ASP A 27 7.36 -7.85 -8.79
CA ASP A 27 6.07 -8.52 -8.54
C ASP A 27 4.93 -7.60 -8.07
N ILE A 28 5.21 -6.32 -7.83
CA ILE A 28 4.20 -5.31 -7.50
C ILE A 28 3.79 -4.58 -8.78
N VAL A 29 2.50 -4.65 -9.11
CA VAL A 29 1.89 -3.96 -10.25
C VAL A 29 0.92 -2.92 -9.74
N PHE A 30 1.09 -1.66 -10.16
CA PHE A 30 0.11 -0.60 -9.95
C PHE A 30 -0.98 -0.68 -11.01
N GLU A 31 -2.23 -0.90 -10.59
CA GLU A 31 -3.36 -0.93 -11.51
C GLU A 31 -3.94 0.47 -11.73
N GLN A 32 -4.30 1.17 -10.64
CA GLN A 32 -4.92 2.50 -10.71
C GLN A 32 -4.95 3.21 -9.34
N ARG A 33 -5.16 4.53 -9.37
CA ARG A 33 -5.55 5.34 -8.20
C ARG A 33 -7.04 5.66 -8.29
N VAL A 34 -7.75 5.49 -7.17
CA VAL A 34 -9.15 5.88 -7.01
C VAL A 34 -9.22 6.89 -5.88
N SER A 35 -9.79 8.06 -6.16
CA SER A 35 -9.93 9.14 -5.18
C SER A 35 -11.38 9.28 -4.74
N THR A 36 -11.59 9.42 -3.45
CA THR A 36 -12.87 9.75 -2.79
C THR A 36 -12.65 10.98 -1.91
N PRO A 37 -13.71 11.68 -1.45
CA PRO A 37 -13.55 12.82 -0.57
C PRO A 37 -12.79 12.50 0.72
N GLU A 38 -12.92 11.26 1.23
CA GLU A 38 -12.37 10.83 2.52
C GLU A 38 -11.03 10.10 2.39
N ALA A 39 -10.70 9.57 1.21
CA ALA A 39 -9.49 8.78 1.03
C ALA A 39 -9.04 8.67 -0.44
N ASP A 40 -7.73 8.46 -0.60
CA ASP A 40 -7.13 7.98 -1.83
C ASP A 40 -6.77 6.49 -1.71
N VAL A 41 -7.11 5.71 -2.73
CA VAL A 41 -6.86 4.26 -2.77
C VAL A 41 -5.98 3.92 -3.96
N LEU A 42 -4.82 3.36 -3.69
CA LEU A 42 -3.92 2.78 -4.69
C LEU A 42 -4.26 1.30 -4.84
N CYS A 43 -4.80 0.91 -5.99
CA CYS A 43 -5.10 -0.47 -6.32
C CYS A 43 -3.87 -1.14 -6.94
N CYS A 44 -3.40 -2.21 -6.32
CA CYS A 44 -2.17 -2.89 -6.69
C CYS A 44 -2.36 -4.41 -6.74
N ARG A 45 -1.40 -5.09 -7.39
CA ARG A 45 -1.22 -6.54 -7.27
C ARG A 45 0.16 -6.86 -6.77
N TYR A 46 0.24 -7.93 -5.98
CA TYR A 46 1.49 -8.56 -5.60
C TYR A 46 1.41 -10.05 -5.93
N LYS A 47 2.35 -10.57 -6.74
CA LYS A 47 2.35 -11.97 -7.21
C LYS A 47 1.00 -12.39 -7.84
N GLY A 48 0.31 -11.44 -8.49
CA GLY A 48 -1.01 -11.64 -9.11
C GLY A 48 -2.22 -11.44 -8.19
N GLU A 49 -2.04 -11.43 -6.87
CA GLU A 49 -3.10 -11.21 -5.87
C GLU A 49 -3.29 -9.72 -5.55
N ARG A 50 -4.53 -9.30 -5.31
CA ARG A 50 -4.87 -7.88 -5.11
C ARG A 50 -4.59 -7.39 -3.69
N PHE A 51 -4.09 -6.17 -3.58
CA PHE A 51 -4.06 -5.40 -2.34
C PHE A 51 -4.30 -3.92 -2.64
N ASN A 52 -4.74 -3.18 -1.63
CA ASN A 52 -4.88 -1.74 -1.72
C ASN A 52 -4.00 -1.05 -0.69
N VAL A 53 -3.44 0.10 -1.05
CA VAL A 53 -2.88 1.05 -0.08
C VAL A 53 -3.87 2.19 0.01
N LYS A 54 -4.40 2.45 1.21
CA LYS A 54 -5.37 3.51 1.45
C LYS A 54 -4.72 4.62 2.24
N PHE A 55 -4.89 5.84 1.76
CA PHE A 55 -4.52 7.09 2.41
C PHE A 55 -5.81 7.73 2.86
N ASP A 56 -6.21 7.44 4.10
CA ASP A 56 -7.45 7.91 4.70
C ASP A 56 -7.18 9.18 5.52
N LEU A 57 -8.04 10.18 5.37
CA LEU A 57 -7.87 11.47 6.04
C LEU A 57 -8.08 11.40 7.55
N ASP A 58 -8.92 10.47 8.04
CA ASP A 58 -9.27 10.31 9.45
C ASP A 58 -8.43 9.23 10.14
N TYR A 59 -7.98 8.22 9.39
CA TYR A 59 -7.35 7.00 9.92
C TYR A 59 -5.89 6.78 9.49
N GLY A 60 -5.33 7.62 8.62
CA GLY A 60 -3.96 7.49 8.16
C GLY A 60 -3.78 6.46 7.05
N VAL A 61 -2.58 5.87 6.95
CA VAL A 61 -2.23 5.00 5.82
C VAL A 61 -2.24 3.52 6.21
N PHE A 62 -2.97 2.70 5.44
CA PHE A 62 -3.05 1.26 5.71
C PHE A 62 -3.07 0.42 4.43
N VAL A 63 -2.67 -0.85 4.59
CA VAL A 63 -2.63 -1.84 3.51
C VAL A 63 -3.75 -2.85 3.69
N ASP A 64 -4.70 -2.85 2.76
CA ASP A 64 -5.82 -3.79 2.73
C ASP A 64 -5.49 -5.00 1.85
N ARG A 65 -5.63 -6.19 2.42
CA ARG A 65 -5.61 -7.44 1.67
C ARG A 65 -6.97 -7.67 1.00
N VAL A 66 -6.99 -7.61 -0.33
CA VAL A 66 -8.20 -7.90 -1.14
C VAL A 66 -8.19 -9.35 -1.65
N GLY A 67 -7.02 -9.85 -2.04
CA GLY A 67 -6.80 -11.21 -2.54
C GLY A 67 -6.31 -12.19 -1.47
N LYS A 68 -5.82 -13.34 -1.92
CA LYS A 68 -5.30 -14.42 -1.06
C LYS A 68 -3.83 -14.19 -0.67
N LEU A 69 -3.50 -13.00 -0.20
CA LEU A 69 -2.15 -12.71 0.31
C LEU A 69 -1.95 -13.33 1.69
N SER A 70 -0.80 -13.98 1.88
CA SER A 70 -0.40 -14.46 3.19
C SER A 70 0.01 -13.30 4.09
N ARG A 71 0.18 -13.58 5.40
CA ARG A 71 0.74 -12.58 6.32
C ARG A 71 2.16 -12.16 5.93
N GLN A 72 2.96 -13.11 5.45
CA GLN A 72 4.33 -12.85 5.00
C GLN A 72 4.34 -11.93 3.78
N ASP A 73 3.43 -12.15 2.82
CA ASP A 73 3.31 -11.27 1.65
C ASP A 73 2.95 -9.83 2.06
N LEU A 74 2.04 -9.66 3.03
CA LEU A 74 1.70 -8.33 3.54
C LEU A 74 2.88 -7.65 4.25
N GLU A 75 3.64 -8.41 5.03
CA GLU A 75 4.86 -7.90 5.68
C GLU A 75 5.92 -7.48 4.64
N GLU A 76 6.06 -8.23 3.54
CA GLU A 76 6.92 -7.88 2.41
C GLU A 76 6.47 -6.58 1.72
N ILE A 77 5.16 -6.44 1.47
CA ILE A 77 4.57 -5.22 0.88
C ILE A 77 4.79 -4.01 1.79
N VAL A 78 4.46 -4.13 3.08
CA VAL A 78 4.64 -3.03 4.05
C VAL A 78 6.10 -2.64 4.19
N ARG A 79 7.01 -3.61 4.25
CA ARG A 79 8.44 -3.35 4.28
C ARG A 79 8.89 -2.61 3.01
N TRP A 80 8.44 -3.04 1.84
CA TRP A 80 8.76 -2.35 0.59
C TRP A 80 8.25 -0.92 0.59
N LEU A 81 6.98 -0.69 0.96
CA LEU A 81 6.39 0.66 1.03
C LEU A 81 7.19 1.58 1.94
N THR A 82 7.61 1.09 3.11
CA THR A 82 8.33 1.87 4.13
C THR A 82 9.84 1.97 3.91
N THR A 83 10.39 1.32 2.88
CA THR A 83 11.80 1.48 2.52
C THR A 83 11.98 2.82 1.80
N THR A 84 12.51 3.82 2.52
CA THR A 84 12.95 5.11 1.97
C THR A 84 14.28 5.00 1.24
#